data_AF-A0A2M8Y6L4-F1
#
_entry.id   AF-A0A2M8Y6L4-F1
#
_cell.length_a   1.000
_cell.length_b   1.000
_cell.length_c   1.000
_cell.angle_alpha   90.00
_cell.angle_beta   90.00
_cell.angle_gamma   90.00
#
_symmetry.space_group_name_H-M   'P 1'
#
loop_
_entity.id
_entity.type
_entity.pdbx_description
1 polymer ?
#
loop_
_entity_poly.entity_id
_entity_poly.type
_entity_poly.pdbx_seq_one_letter_code
_entity_poly.pdbx_strand_id
1 'polypeptide(L)'
;MFCKKGIFVWLILHCCFGHSQTVSAVFKKLGQQYSVAKPLQYQSKYVLYKDFDSKKIEESYKGSFYKNSQNEIYMKIGDTEILNSKSVNLKISHPEKAIEISNPVSTYYGDFDMKPLLELCKIEKFIDYKSYWEITMTTKPFSSLPYSKIIVRVSKTYFLQKQVFYYNTATNFSQDFRKPDVHYPRLEIVYENYNRNAINASVFKSSAYFTNSGKNEIVLSQRLKKYEIVDQRNNSNN
;
A
#
# COMPACT_ATOMS: atom_id res chain seq x y z
N MET A 1 4.71 -42.96 -62.31
CA MET A 1 4.22 -41.57 -62.32
C MET A 1 2.84 -41.57 -61.67
N PHE A 2 2.72 -41.32 -60.36
CA PHE A 2 1.50 -40.79 -59.71
C PHE A 2 1.88 -40.29 -58.30
N CYS A 3 1.32 -39.14 -57.95
CA CYS A 3 1.86 -38.15 -57.03
C CYS A 3 1.77 -38.50 -55.54
N LYS A 4 2.88 -38.22 -54.84
CA LYS A 4 2.94 -37.78 -53.44
C LYS A 4 1.94 -36.65 -53.20
N LYS A 5 1.10 -36.74 -52.16
CA LYS A 5 0.50 -35.61 -51.41
C LYS A 5 -0.41 -36.17 -50.32
N GLY A 6 0.14 -36.38 -49.13
CA GLY A 6 -0.64 -36.95 -48.02
C GLY A 6 0.00 -36.75 -46.66
N ILE A 7 0.77 -35.68 -46.45
CA ILE A 7 1.31 -35.32 -45.13
C ILE A 7 1.48 -33.80 -45.15
N PHE A 8 0.62 -33.04 -44.44
CA PHE A 8 0.89 -31.72 -43.82
C PHE A 8 -0.40 -30.95 -43.47
N VAL A 9 -1.32 -31.50 -42.67
CA VAL A 9 -2.40 -30.68 -42.06
C VAL A 9 -2.69 -31.12 -40.62
N TRP A 10 -1.65 -31.47 -39.84
CA TRP A 10 -1.80 -31.86 -38.43
C TRP A 10 -0.72 -31.27 -37.52
N LEU A 11 -0.23 -30.06 -37.87
CA LEU A 11 0.87 -29.39 -37.16
C LEU A 11 0.64 -27.89 -36.88
N ILE A 12 -0.61 -27.41 -36.94
CA ILE A 12 -0.97 -26.00 -36.62
C ILE A 12 -2.10 -25.93 -35.58
N LEU A 13 -2.10 -26.83 -34.59
CA LEU A 13 -3.10 -26.82 -33.49
C LEU A 13 -2.49 -27.04 -32.11
N HIS A 14 -1.20 -26.68 -31.94
CA HIS A 14 -0.47 -26.82 -30.67
C HIS A 14 0.14 -25.54 -30.11
N CYS A 15 -0.13 -24.38 -30.71
CA CYS A 15 0.41 -23.12 -30.19
C CYS A 15 -0.71 -22.19 -29.74
N CYS A 16 -1.38 -22.51 -28.63
CA CYS A 16 -2.10 -21.54 -27.79
C CYS A 16 -2.63 -22.17 -26.50
N PHE A 17 -1.80 -22.92 -25.76
CA PHE A 17 -2.03 -23.08 -24.31
C PHE A 17 -1.66 -21.77 -23.62
N GLY A 18 -2.44 -20.72 -23.90
CA GLY A 18 -2.37 -19.48 -23.16
C GLY A 18 -2.76 -19.79 -21.71
N HIS A 19 -1.77 -19.90 -20.83
CA HIS A 19 -2.02 -19.96 -19.40
C HIS A 19 -2.63 -18.61 -19.01
N SER A 20 -3.96 -18.57 -18.92
CA SER A 20 -4.67 -17.42 -18.40
C SER A 20 -4.26 -17.25 -16.94
N GLN A 21 -3.52 -16.18 -16.66
CA GLN A 21 -3.10 -15.83 -15.30
C GLN A 21 -4.36 -15.62 -14.44
N THR A 22 -4.34 -16.03 -13.17
CA THR A 22 -5.47 -15.76 -12.25
C THR A 22 -5.15 -14.60 -11.32
N VAL A 23 -6.18 -13.91 -10.79
CA VAL A 23 -6.02 -12.84 -9.79
C VAL A 23 -5.23 -13.34 -8.57
N SER A 24 -5.56 -14.54 -8.07
CA SER A 24 -4.85 -15.16 -6.94
C SER A 24 -3.36 -15.36 -7.25
N ALA A 25 -3.03 -15.81 -8.47
CA ALA A 25 -1.63 -15.96 -8.86
C ALA A 25 -0.90 -14.61 -9.00
N VAL A 26 -1.56 -13.57 -9.51
CA VAL A 26 -0.99 -12.20 -9.54
C VAL A 26 -0.73 -11.70 -8.13
N PHE A 27 -1.70 -11.78 -7.22
CA PHE A 27 -1.54 -11.32 -5.85
C PHE A 27 -0.52 -12.13 -5.05
N LYS A 28 -0.44 -13.44 -5.27
CA LYS A 28 0.62 -14.27 -4.68
C LYS A 28 2.01 -13.79 -5.10
N LYS A 29 2.20 -13.49 -6.39
CA LYS A 29 3.48 -13.00 -6.93
C LYS A 29 3.80 -11.57 -6.48
N LEU A 30 2.78 -10.71 -6.40
CA LEU A 30 2.88 -9.38 -5.79
C LEU A 30 3.35 -9.49 -4.34
N GLY A 31 2.71 -10.37 -3.56
CA GLY A 31 3.10 -10.63 -2.18
C GLY A 31 4.57 -11.05 -2.08
N GLN A 32 4.96 -12.07 -2.85
CA GLN A 32 6.34 -12.55 -2.93
C GLN A 32 7.34 -11.44 -3.24
N GLN A 33 7.04 -10.51 -4.15
CA GLN A 33 7.94 -9.39 -4.45
C GLN A 33 8.17 -8.46 -3.26
N TYR A 34 7.12 -8.17 -2.49
CA TYR A 34 7.22 -7.31 -1.31
C TYR A 34 7.82 -8.05 -0.11
N SER A 35 7.70 -9.38 -0.05
CA SER A 35 8.26 -10.22 1.02
C SER A 35 9.76 -10.45 0.91
N VAL A 36 10.36 -10.31 -0.28
CA VAL A 36 11.81 -10.53 -0.44
C VAL A 36 12.59 -9.67 0.54
N ALA A 37 13.51 -10.29 1.30
CA ALA A 37 14.45 -9.64 2.21
C ALA A 37 15.57 -8.90 1.45
N LYS A 38 15.16 -7.94 0.62
CA LYS A 38 16.00 -7.03 -0.13
C LYS A 38 15.50 -5.62 0.06
N PRO A 39 16.37 -4.60 -0.05
CA PRO A 39 15.94 -3.22 -0.01
C PRO A 39 14.81 -2.96 -1.01
N LEU A 40 13.87 -2.09 -0.67
CA LEU A 40 12.82 -1.64 -1.58
C LEU A 40 12.53 -0.19 -1.28
N GLN A 41 12.53 0.63 -2.32
CA GLN A 41 12.03 1.99 -2.22
C GLN A 41 11.12 2.33 -3.38
N TYR A 42 10.14 3.18 -3.12
CA TYR A 42 9.29 3.79 -4.12
C TYR A 42 8.68 5.08 -3.56
N GLN A 43 8.17 5.91 -4.46
CA GLN A 43 7.37 7.09 -4.13
C GLN A 43 5.91 6.80 -4.43
N SER A 44 5.03 7.44 -3.66
CA SER A 44 3.59 7.40 -3.90
C SER A 44 3.05 8.81 -4.05
N LYS A 45 2.05 8.97 -4.91
CA LYS A 45 1.26 10.20 -5.04
C LYS A 45 -0.19 9.88 -4.75
N TYR A 46 -0.76 10.59 -3.78
CA TYR A 46 -2.14 10.49 -3.36
C TYR A 46 -2.92 11.67 -3.94
N VAL A 47 -4.10 11.40 -4.47
CA VAL A 47 -5.00 12.42 -5.00
C VAL A 47 -6.42 12.09 -4.57
N LEU A 48 -7.02 12.99 -3.79
CA LEU A 48 -8.41 12.90 -3.38
C LEU A 48 -9.27 13.74 -4.33
N TYR A 49 -10.38 13.16 -4.76
CA TYR A 49 -11.43 13.82 -5.53
C TYR A 49 -12.72 13.76 -4.70
N LYS A 50 -13.51 14.85 -4.72
CA LYS A 50 -14.80 14.90 -4.00
C LYS A 50 -15.78 13.85 -4.48
N ASP A 51 -15.84 13.61 -5.79
CA ASP A 51 -16.76 12.67 -6.41
C ASP A 51 -16.03 11.56 -7.19
N PHE A 52 -16.75 10.47 -7.44
CA PHE A 52 -16.25 9.30 -8.16
C PHE A 52 -15.74 9.58 -9.57
N ASP A 53 -16.35 10.53 -10.27
CA ASP A 53 -16.07 10.90 -11.66
C ASP A 53 -15.40 12.27 -11.79
N SER A 54 -15.28 13.02 -10.69
CA SER A 54 -14.64 14.33 -10.69
C SER A 54 -13.20 14.24 -11.22
N LYS A 55 -12.83 15.29 -11.96
CA LYS A 55 -11.46 15.53 -12.45
C LYS A 55 -10.75 16.63 -11.66
N LYS A 56 -11.48 17.33 -10.78
CA LYS A 56 -10.93 18.39 -9.94
C LYS A 56 -10.29 17.75 -8.71
N ILE A 57 -9.00 17.98 -8.55
CA ILE A 57 -8.25 17.57 -7.36
C ILE A 57 -8.75 18.39 -6.18
N GLU A 58 -9.15 17.71 -5.11
CA GLU A 58 -9.49 18.32 -3.84
C GLU A 58 -8.25 18.42 -2.95
N GLU A 59 -7.53 17.31 -2.83
CA GLU A 59 -6.31 17.23 -2.04
C GLU A 59 -5.26 16.39 -2.76
N SER A 60 -3.99 16.72 -2.59
CA SER A 60 -2.90 15.87 -3.05
C SER A 60 -1.69 15.97 -2.14
N TYR A 61 -1.11 14.83 -1.81
CA TYR A 61 0.12 14.72 -1.05
C TYR A 61 0.97 13.58 -1.59
N LYS A 62 2.25 13.58 -1.21
CA LYS A 62 3.21 12.56 -1.61
C LYS A 62 3.51 11.63 -0.44
N GLY A 63 3.97 10.44 -0.77
CA GLY A 63 4.52 9.51 0.18
C GLY A 63 5.85 8.92 -0.30
N SER A 64 6.52 8.27 0.62
CA SER A 64 7.76 7.54 0.38
C SER A 64 7.75 6.28 1.21
N PHE A 65 8.20 5.19 0.62
CA PHE A 65 8.32 3.90 1.29
C PHE A 65 9.74 3.41 1.16
N TYR A 66 10.32 2.96 2.27
CA TYR A 66 11.66 2.43 2.38
C TYR A 66 11.62 1.13 3.18
N LYS A 67 12.22 0.08 2.65
CA LYS A 67 12.45 -1.20 3.32
C LYS A 67 13.92 -1.56 3.19
N ASN A 68 14.54 -2.07 4.24
CA ASN A 68 15.91 -2.58 4.18
C ASN A 68 15.96 -4.12 4.07
N SER A 69 17.17 -4.69 3.96
CA SER A 69 17.40 -6.15 3.92
C SER A 69 16.97 -6.89 5.17
N GLN A 70 16.80 -6.18 6.29
CA GLN A 70 16.36 -6.72 7.57
C GLN A 70 14.84 -6.62 7.74
N ASN A 71 14.10 -6.25 6.68
CA ASN A 71 12.66 -6.00 6.66
C ASN A 71 12.20 -4.89 7.60
N GLU A 72 13.09 -4.00 8.03
CA GLU A 72 12.68 -2.78 8.71
C GLU A 72 12.10 -1.82 7.68
N ILE A 73 11.03 -1.12 8.05
CA ILE A 73 10.29 -0.27 7.12
C ILE A 73 10.16 1.13 7.70
N TYR A 74 10.40 2.11 6.84
CA TYR A 74 10.01 3.49 7.04
C TYR A 74 9.00 3.88 5.96
N MET A 75 7.95 4.57 6.35
CA MET A 75 6.94 5.09 5.45
C MET A 75 6.58 6.52 5.84
N LYS A 76 6.51 7.39 4.85
CA LYS A 76 5.95 8.74 5.01
C LYS A 76 4.75 8.87 4.10
N ILE A 77 3.63 9.36 4.61
CA ILE A 77 2.42 9.66 3.84
C ILE A 77 1.98 11.05 4.26
N GLY A 78 2.12 12.03 3.36
CA GLY A 78 1.93 13.44 3.69
C GLY A 78 2.82 13.83 4.88
N ASP A 79 2.17 14.32 5.94
CA ASP A 79 2.81 14.78 7.16
C ASP A 79 2.80 13.73 8.29
N THR A 80 2.60 12.46 7.94
CA THR A 80 2.68 11.33 8.88
C THR A 80 3.88 10.44 8.56
N GLU A 81 4.68 10.13 9.56
CA GLU A 81 5.82 9.19 9.46
C GLU A 81 5.55 7.93 10.28
N ILE A 82 5.93 6.78 9.73
CA ILE A 82 5.82 5.48 10.38
C ILE A 82 7.17 4.77 10.26
N LEU A 83 7.73 4.33 11.38
CA LEU A 83 8.92 3.48 11.43
C LEU A 83 8.56 2.18 12.13
N ASN A 84 8.76 1.05 11.45
CA ASN A 84 8.74 -0.27 12.08
C ASN A 84 10.13 -0.88 11.97
N SER A 85 10.88 -0.85 13.08
CA SER A 85 12.19 -1.47 13.20
C SER A 85 12.09 -2.75 14.02
N LYS A 86 13.22 -3.45 14.21
CA LYS A 86 13.28 -4.61 15.11
C LYS A 86 12.98 -4.30 16.58
N SER A 87 13.10 -3.04 16.99
CA SER A 87 13.02 -2.63 18.38
C SER A 87 11.81 -1.77 18.72
N VAL A 88 11.17 -1.13 17.72
CA VAL A 88 10.05 -0.23 17.96
C VAL A 88 9.14 -0.11 16.75
N ASN A 89 7.85 0.14 17.00
CA ASN A 89 6.94 0.75 16.04
C ASN A 89 6.68 2.20 16.46
N LEU A 90 6.94 3.15 15.56
CA LEU A 90 6.71 4.56 15.75
C LEU A 90 5.71 5.07 14.73
N LYS A 91 4.78 5.90 15.19
CA LYS A 91 3.93 6.72 14.33
C LYS A 91 4.04 8.16 14.77
N ILE A 92 4.24 9.07 13.83
CA ILE A 92 4.42 10.49 14.10
C ILE A 92 3.44 11.26 13.24
N SER A 93 2.56 12.02 13.88
CA SER A 93 1.65 12.96 13.24
C SER A 93 2.22 14.36 13.43
N HIS A 94 2.77 14.95 12.37
CA HIS A 94 3.28 16.32 12.44
C HIS A 94 2.18 17.38 12.63
N PRO A 95 0.98 17.24 12.01
CA PRO A 95 -0.11 18.20 12.22
C PRO A 95 -0.59 18.23 13.68
N GLU A 96 -0.70 17.06 14.31
CA GLU A 96 -1.13 16.93 15.71
C GLU A 96 0.02 17.12 16.70
N LYS A 97 1.27 17.17 16.21
CA LYS A 97 2.49 17.15 17.04
C LYS A 97 2.49 16.00 18.05
N ALA A 98 2.12 14.82 17.60
CA ALA A 98 2.03 13.62 18.43
C ALA A 98 2.98 12.52 17.94
N ILE A 99 3.56 11.77 18.86
CA ILE A 99 4.33 10.55 18.59
C ILE A 99 3.78 9.39 19.42
N GLU A 100 3.37 8.33 18.72
CA GLU A 100 3.02 7.04 19.31
C GLU A 100 4.23 6.11 19.26
N ILE A 101 4.54 5.49 20.38
CA ILE A 101 5.64 4.53 20.54
C ILE A 101 5.05 3.22 21.02
N SER A 102 5.23 2.15 20.25
CA SER A 102 4.72 0.82 20.58
C SER A 102 5.75 -0.28 20.27
N ASN A 103 5.42 -1.51 20.66
CA ASN A 103 6.26 -2.66 20.36
C ASN A 103 6.32 -2.91 18.84
N PRO A 104 7.43 -3.47 18.31
CA PRO A 104 7.52 -3.84 16.90
C PRO A 104 6.32 -4.66 16.42
N VAL A 105 5.81 -4.34 15.24
CA VAL A 105 4.72 -5.10 14.63
C VAL A 105 5.33 -6.24 13.81
N SER A 106 4.99 -7.48 14.19
CA SER A 106 5.47 -8.70 13.54
C SER A 106 4.94 -8.88 12.11
N THR A 107 3.71 -8.45 11.83
CA THR A 107 3.11 -8.58 10.49
C THR A 107 3.73 -7.67 9.42
N TYR A 108 4.68 -6.80 9.80
CA TYR A 108 5.42 -5.96 8.87
C TYR A 108 6.66 -6.65 8.25
N TYR A 109 6.90 -7.95 8.50
CA TYR A 109 8.01 -8.72 7.90
C TYR A 109 7.86 -8.99 6.39
N GLY A 110 7.07 -8.19 5.68
CA GLY A 110 6.93 -8.26 4.23
C GLY A 110 5.95 -9.33 3.74
N ASP A 111 5.29 -10.09 4.61
CA ASP A 111 4.22 -11.01 4.19
C ASP A 111 2.97 -10.21 3.81
N PHE A 112 2.98 -9.76 2.56
CA PHE A 112 1.87 -9.07 1.95
C PHE A 112 0.83 -10.11 1.54
N ASP A 113 -0.13 -10.36 2.42
CA ASP A 113 -1.24 -11.29 2.19
C ASP A 113 -2.50 -10.52 1.76
N MET A 114 -2.98 -10.80 0.54
CA MET A 114 -4.22 -10.23 0.00
C MET A 114 -5.46 -11.07 0.31
N LYS A 115 -5.32 -12.25 0.95
CA LYS A 115 -6.47 -13.10 1.29
C LYS A 115 -7.52 -12.37 2.13
N PRO A 116 -7.17 -11.61 3.20
CA PRO A 116 -8.19 -10.92 3.99
C PRO A 116 -8.98 -9.91 3.14
N LEU A 117 -8.32 -9.23 2.20
CA LEU A 117 -9.01 -8.32 1.28
C LEU A 117 -9.95 -9.08 0.32
N LEU A 118 -9.52 -10.23 -0.20
CA LEU A 118 -10.33 -11.09 -1.07
C LEU A 118 -11.50 -11.76 -0.34
N GLU A 119 -11.40 -11.94 0.97
CA GLU A 119 -12.52 -12.42 1.80
C GLU A 119 -13.63 -11.36 1.90
N LEU A 120 -13.26 -10.09 1.89
CA LEU A 120 -14.19 -8.96 1.97
C LEU A 120 -14.69 -8.45 0.61
N CYS A 121 -14.05 -8.86 -0.50
CA CYS A 121 -14.36 -8.38 -1.84
C CYS A 121 -14.75 -9.51 -2.82
N LYS A 122 -15.48 -9.16 -3.88
CA LYS A 122 -15.67 -9.98 -5.07
C LYS A 122 -14.80 -9.42 -6.19
N ILE A 123 -14.21 -10.30 -6.99
CA ILE A 123 -13.55 -9.89 -8.24
C ILE A 123 -14.64 -9.62 -9.27
N GLU A 124 -14.78 -8.36 -9.66
CA GLU A 124 -15.72 -7.95 -10.71
C GLU A 124 -15.08 -8.09 -12.09
N LYS A 125 -13.81 -7.69 -12.23
CA LYS A 125 -13.10 -7.68 -13.52
C LYS A 125 -11.63 -7.97 -13.35
N PHE A 126 -11.06 -8.74 -14.28
CA PHE A 126 -9.63 -8.95 -14.40
C PHE A 126 -9.21 -8.80 -15.86
N ILE A 127 -8.38 -7.80 -16.16
CA ILE A 127 -7.93 -7.50 -17.51
C ILE A 127 -6.41 -7.61 -17.57
N ASP A 128 -5.92 -8.35 -18.55
CA ASP A 128 -4.51 -8.40 -18.90
C ASP A 128 -4.20 -7.37 -19.99
N TYR A 129 -3.49 -6.29 -19.61
CA TYR A 129 -2.91 -5.35 -20.56
C TYR A 129 -1.44 -5.69 -20.80
N LYS A 130 -0.89 -5.23 -21.93
CA LYS A 130 0.51 -5.46 -22.32
C LYS A 130 1.52 -5.14 -21.19
N SER A 131 1.31 -4.04 -20.46
CA SER A 131 2.24 -3.54 -19.43
C SER A 131 1.82 -3.83 -17.99
N TYR A 132 0.55 -4.21 -17.74
CA TYR A 132 0.03 -4.43 -16.39
C TYR A 132 -1.22 -5.29 -16.38
N TRP A 133 -1.58 -5.81 -15.21
CA TRP A 133 -2.91 -6.35 -14.95
C TRP A 133 -3.77 -5.32 -14.22
N GLU A 134 -5.04 -5.23 -14.58
CA GLU A 134 -6.04 -4.42 -13.87
C GLU A 134 -7.08 -5.34 -13.22
N ILE A 135 -7.23 -5.20 -11.90
CA ILE A 135 -8.14 -5.99 -11.09
C ILE A 135 -9.17 -5.01 -10.50
N THR A 136 -10.44 -5.18 -10.85
CA THR A 136 -11.56 -4.44 -10.25
C THR A 136 -12.25 -5.33 -9.24
N MET A 137 -12.39 -4.83 -8.02
CA MET A 137 -13.00 -5.50 -6.89
C MET A 137 -14.16 -4.66 -6.37
N THR A 138 -15.26 -5.31 -6.04
CA THR A 138 -16.39 -4.70 -5.35
C THR A 138 -16.54 -5.33 -3.97
N THR A 139 -16.90 -4.52 -3.00
CA THR A 139 -17.04 -4.99 -1.62
C THR A 139 -18.28 -5.86 -1.48
N LYS A 140 -18.15 -6.97 -0.72
CA LYS A 140 -19.30 -7.80 -0.38
C LYS A 140 -20.27 -7.01 0.52
N PRO A 141 -21.58 -7.32 0.48
CA PRO A 141 -22.53 -6.77 1.45
C PRO A 141 -22.04 -7.00 2.88
N PHE A 142 -22.29 -6.04 3.77
CA PHE A 142 -21.89 -6.08 5.18
C PHE A 142 -20.38 -6.24 5.44
N SER A 143 -19.54 -5.95 4.44
CA SER A 143 -18.10 -5.80 4.70
C SER A 143 -17.86 -4.52 5.52
N SER A 144 -16.92 -4.57 6.46
CA SER A 144 -16.46 -3.41 7.23
C SER A 144 -15.54 -2.48 6.43
N LEU A 145 -15.40 -2.70 5.12
CA LEU A 145 -14.56 -1.88 4.27
C LEU A 145 -15.25 -0.53 4.00
N PRO A 146 -14.53 0.60 4.13
CA PRO A 146 -15.08 1.94 3.85
C PRO A 146 -15.15 2.25 2.35
N TYR A 147 -15.07 1.23 1.50
CA TYR A 147 -14.99 1.36 0.05
C TYR A 147 -16.12 0.58 -0.59
N SER A 148 -16.65 1.05 -1.70
CA SER A 148 -17.61 0.32 -2.55
C SER A 148 -16.90 -0.45 -3.67
N LYS A 149 -15.80 0.12 -4.16
CA LYS A 149 -15.03 -0.40 -5.29
C LYS A 149 -13.55 -0.09 -5.11
N ILE A 150 -12.71 -1.05 -5.48
CA ILE A 150 -11.25 -0.95 -5.46
C ILE A 150 -10.73 -1.37 -6.84
N ILE A 151 -9.94 -0.53 -7.48
CA ILE A 151 -9.23 -0.87 -8.72
C ILE A 151 -7.75 -0.94 -8.40
N VAL A 152 -7.09 -2.05 -8.74
CA VAL A 152 -5.66 -2.26 -8.53
C VAL A 152 -4.99 -2.52 -9.88
N ARG A 153 -3.94 -1.77 -10.16
CA ARG A 153 -3.03 -2.02 -11.29
C ARG A 153 -1.73 -2.60 -10.79
N VAL A 154 -1.36 -3.77 -11.32
CA VAL A 154 -0.14 -4.50 -10.98
C VAL A 154 0.71 -4.63 -12.24
N SER A 155 1.93 -4.10 -12.22
CA SER A 155 2.90 -4.26 -13.32
C SER A 155 3.19 -5.74 -13.62
N LYS A 156 3.69 -6.04 -14.82
CA LYS A 156 4.15 -7.42 -15.16
C LYS A 156 5.32 -7.91 -14.31
N THR A 157 6.04 -6.99 -13.66
CA THR A 157 7.07 -7.27 -12.65
C THR A 157 6.53 -7.40 -11.23
N TYR A 158 5.20 -7.43 -11.07
CA TYR A 158 4.51 -7.62 -9.79
C TYR A 158 4.79 -6.55 -8.74
N PHE A 159 4.90 -5.29 -9.17
CA PHE A 159 4.78 -4.10 -8.32
C PHE A 159 3.45 -3.41 -8.54
N LEU A 160 2.90 -2.80 -7.49
CA LEU A 160 1.74 -1.91 -7.62
C LEU A 160 2.09 -0.74 -8.54
N GLN A 161 1.15 -0.30 -9.36
CA GLN A 161 1.31 0.91 -10.19
C GLN A 161 0.28 1.96 -9.82
N LYS A 162 -0.95 1.51 -9.57
CA LYS A 162 -2.06 2.38 -9.19
C LYS A 162 -3.05 1.63 -8.33
N GLN A 163 -3.61 2.32 -7.35
CA GLN A 163 -4.81 1.91 -6.64
C GLN A 163 -5.84 3.03 -6.74
N VAL A 164 -7.12 2.67 -6.86
CA VAL A 164 -8.24 3.61 -6.81
C VAL A 164 -9.27 3.06 -5.84
N PHE A 165 -9.58 3.85 -4.82
CA PHE A 165 -10.57 3.54 -3.80
C PHE A 165 -11.76 4.46 -3.98
N TYR A 166 -12.94 3.87 -4.15
CA TYR A 166 -14.21 4.59 -4.19
C TYR A 166 -14.88 4.41 -2.83
N TYR A 167 -15.06 5.49 -2.07
CA TYR A 167 -15.60 5.41 -0.72
C TYR A 167 -17.10 5.05 -0.74
N ASN A 168 -17.57 4.26 0.21
CA ASN A 168 -19.00 3.96 0.37
C ASN A 168 -19.71 4.87 1.38
N THR A 169 -18.96 5.72 2.08
CA THR A 169 -19.47 6.73 3.00
C THR A 169 -19.34 8.11 2.39
N ALA A 170 -20.36 8.94 2.60
CA ALA A 170 -20.31 10.33 2.18
C ALA A 170 -19.49 11.15 3.17
N THR A 171 -18.70 12.09 2.67
CA THR A 171 -17.85 13.00 3.44
C THR A 171 -18.33 14.44 3.23
N ASN A 172 -18.43 15.21 4.32
CA ASN A 172 -18.72 16.63 4.24
C ASN A 172 -17.42 17.41 4.05
N PHE A 173 -17.27 18.07 2.90
CA PHE A 173 -16.10 18.89 2.56
C PHE A 173 -16.26 20.36 2.95
N SER A 174 -17.41 20.73 3.53
CA SER A 174 -17.65 22.10 4.00
C SER A 174 -17.00 22.36 5.35
N GLN A 175 -16.42 23.54 5.49
CA GLN A 175 -15.98 24.07 6.80
C GLN A 175 -17.14 24.72 7.57
N ASP A 176 -18.29 24.94 6.92
CA ASP A 176 -19.50 25.51 7.52
C ASP A 176 -20.52 24.40 7.77
N PHE A 177 -20.76 24.09 9.04
CA PHE A 177 -21.74 23.09 9.48
C PHE A 177 -23.18 23.39 9.02
N ARG A 178 -23.50 24.64 8.68
CA ARG A 178 -24.84 25.04 8.21
C ARG A 178 -25.02 24.85 6.71
N LYS A 179 -23.94 24.59 5.96
CA LYS A 179 -23.94 24.42 4.50
C LYS A 179 -23.17 23.15 4.14
N PRO A 180 -23.77 21.97 4.37
CA PRO A 180 -23.10 20.70 4.12
C PRO A 180 -22.78 20.55 2.62
N ASP A 181 -21.56 20.11 2.33
CA ASP A 181 -21.02 19.83 1.00
C ASP A 181 -20.67 18.35 0.95
N VAL A 182 -21.70 17.51 0.84
CA VAL A 182 -21.62 16.06 1.08
C VAL A 182 -21.40 15.31 -0.23
N HIS A 183 -20.28 14.59 -0.33
CA HIS A 183 -19.89 13.86 -1.53
C HIS A 183 -19.36 12.46 -1.23
N TYR A 184 -19.28 11.61 -2.26
CA TYR A 184 -18.68 10.28 -2.17
C TYR A 184 -17.27 10.30 -2.79
N PRO A 185 -16.21 10.38 -1.97
CA PRO A 185 -14.87 10.61 -2.49
C PRO A 185 -14.28 9.43 -3.25
N ARG A 186 -13.29 9.76 -4.08
CA ARG A 186 -12.39 8.80 -4.70
C ARG A 186 -10.95 9.16 -4.36
N LEU A 187 -10.22 8.21 -3.79
CA LEU A 187 -8.77 8.31 -3.57
C LEU A 187 -8.03 7.55 -4.66
N GLU A 188 -7.11 8.22 -5.34
CA GLU A 188 -6.16 7.60 -6.25
C GLU A 188 -4.77 7.59 -5.62
N ILE A 189 -4.08 6.47 -5.71
CA ILE A 189 -2.68 6.32 -5.31
C ILE A 189 -1.90 5.82 -6.52
N VAL A 190 -0.87 6.55 -6.93
CA VAL A 190 0.06 6.14 -7.98
C VAL A 190 1.40 5.85 -7.35
N TYR A 191 2.04 4.75 -7.76
CA TYR A 191 3.34 4.33 -7.27
C TYR A 191 4.39 4.41 -8.37
N GLU A 192 5.53 5.00 -8.05
CA GLU A 192 6.58 5.30 -9.02
C GLU A 192 7.97 5.13 -8.42
N ASN A 193 8.99 5.15 -9.29
CA ASN A 193 10.40 5.13 -8.91
C ASN A 193 10.81 3.92 -8.04
N TYR A 194 10.26 2.75 -8.36
CA TYR A 194 10.64 1.48 -7.74
C TYR A 194 12.13 1.19 -7.91
N ASN A 195 12.79 0.90 -6.79
CA ASN A 195 14.21 0.62 -6.77
C ASN A 195 14.60 -0.33 -5.63
N ARG A 196 15.70 -1.06 -5.82
CA ARG A 196 16.26 -2.05 -4.88
C ARG A 196 17.63 -1.66 -4.33
N ASN A 197 18.09 -0.42 -4.53
CA ASN A 197 19.35 0.05 -3.96
C ASN A 197 19.27 0.11 -2.43
N ALA A 198 20.43 0.00 -1.79
CA ALA A 198 20.55 0.17 -0.35
C ALA A 198 20.07 1.56 0.09
N ILE A 199 19.41 1.60 1.24
CA ILE A 199 18.90 2.81 1.87
C ILE A 199 19.79 3.11 3.08
N ASN A 200 20.01 4.39 3.37
CA ASN A 200 20.80 4.79 4.52
C ASN A 200 20.21 4.20 5.81
N ALA A 201 21.02 3.41 6.53
CA ALA A 201 20.60 2.72 7.75
C ALA A 201 20.07 3.66 8.84
N SER A 202 20.50 4.93 8.85
CA SER A 202 20.03 5.92 9.84
C SER A 202 18.52 6.16 9.79
N VAL A 203 17.87 5.97 8.64
CA VAL A 203 16.42 6.13 8.47
C VAL A 203 15.64 5.17 9.39
N PHE A 204 16.21 3.99 9.65
CA PHE A 204 15.58 2.92 10.43
C PHE A 204 15.95 2.95 11.92
N LYS A 205 16.83 3.86 12.35
CA LYS A 205 17.28 3.95 13.74
C LYS A 205 16.30 4.78 14.57
N SER A 206 15.78 4.19 15.65
CA SER A 206 14.94 4.91 16.62
C SER A 206 15.64 6.12 17.24
N SER A 207 16.98 6.08 17.36
CA SER A 207 17.79 7.20 17.86
C SER A 207 17.71 8.48 17.03
N ALA A 208 17.24 8.40 15.77
CA ALA A 208 16.93 9.57 14.94
C ALA A 208 15.63 10.28 15.37
N TYR A 209 14.88 9.71 16.31
CA TYR A 209 13.59 10.18 16.78
C TYR A 209 13.61 10.43 18.29
N PHE A 210 14.13 9.47 19.08
CA PHE A 210 14.22 9.56 20.53
C PHE A 210 15.32 8.66 21.10
N THR A 211 15.71 8.92 22.35
CA THR A 211 16.62 8.07 23.14
C THR A 211 16.03 7.80 24.52
N ASN A 212 16.41 6.69 25.14
CA ASN A 212 16.07 6.42 26.54
C ASN A 212 17.17 6.97 27.45
N SER A 213 16.81 7.76 28.46
CA SER A 213 17.68 8.16 29.56
C SER A 213 17.56 7.15 30.72
N GLY A 214 18.57 7.08 31.61
CA GLY A 214 18.78 6.07 32.67
C GLY A 214 17.69 5.91 33.74
N LYS A 215 16.49 6.45 33.50
CA LYS A 215 15.26 6.28 34.31
C LYS A 215 14.03 5.89 33.47
N ASN A 216 14.23 5.23 32.32
CA ASN A 216 13.16 4.95 31.32
C ASN A 216 12.46 6.20 30.77
N GLU A 217 13.08 7.38 30.91
CA GLU A 217 12.57 8.61 30.35
C GLU A 217 12.88 8.69 28.87
N ILE A 218 11.87 9.00 28.06
CA ILE A 218 12.00 9.16 26.61
C ILE A 218 12.39 10.61 26.32
N VAL A 219 13.57 10.79 25.78
CA VAL A 219 14.08 12.09 25.35
C VAL A 219 13.94 12.19 23.83
N LEU A 220 13.06 13.07 23.37
CA LEU A 220 12.84 13.31 21.95
C LEU A 220 14.02 14.07 21.32
N SER A 221 14.29 13.74 20.06
CA SER A 221 15.21 14.50 19.22
C SER A 221 14.77 15.96 19.07
N GLN A 222 15.72 16.85 18.76
CA GLN A 222 15.45 18.28 18.66
C GLN A 222 14.28 18.63 17.73
N ARG A 223 14.11 17.89 16.62
CA ARG A 223 13.01 18.11 15.67
C ARG A 223 11.62 17.76 16.23
N LEU A 224 11.57 16.93 17.26
CA LEU A 224 10.33 16.47 17.91
C LEU A 224 10.15 17.03 19.33
N LYS A 225 11.00 17.95 19.79
CA LYS A 225 11.02 18.41 21.20
C LYS A 225 9.67 18.99 21.70
N LYS A 226 8.80 19.44 20.80
CA LYS A 226 7.48 20.00 21.13
C LYS A 226 6.33 19.00 20.92
N TYR A 227 6.64 17.72 20.74
CA TYR A 227 5.64 16.69 20.44
C TYR A 227 5.21 16.00 21.74
N GLU A 228 3.94 15.63 21.80
CA GLU A 228 3.39 14.82 22.88
C GLU A 228 3.67 13.34 22.62
N ILE A 229 4.08 12.63 23.66
CA ILE A 229 4.43 11.21 23.59
C ILE A 229 3.29 10.37 24.11
N VAL A 230 2.88 9.38 23.32
CA VAL A 230 1.99 8.30 23.72
C VAL A 230 2.79 6.99 23.68
N ASP A 231 3.30 6.55 24.83
CA ASP A 231 4.03 5.28 24.94
C ASP A 231 3.08 4.14 25.31
N GLN A 232 2.89 3.22 24.38
CA GLN A 232 2.04 2.04 24.53
C GLN A 232 2.83 0.76 24.84
N ARG A 233 4.16 0.81 24.95
CA ARG A 233 4.97 -0.40 25.18
C ARG A 233 4.71 -1.07 26.52
N ASN A 234 4.26 -0.29 27.51
CA ASN A 234 3.92 -0.75 28.86
C ASN A 234 2.42 -0.93 29.09
N ASN A 235 1.57 -0.65 28.10
CA ASN A 235 0.14 -0.91 28.17
C ASN A 235 -0.12 -2.40 27.88
N SER A 236 0.41 -3.25 28.74
CA SER A 236 -0.03 -4.64 28.91
C SER A 236 -1.29 -4.61 29.75
N ASN A 237 -2.42 -4.18 29.17
CA ASN A 237 -3.74 -4.43 29.76
C ASN A 237 -4.71 -4.82 28.64
N ASN A 238 -5.13 -6.09 28.73
CA ASN A 238 -6.08 -6.89 27.94
C ASN A 238 -5.53 -7.63 26.72
#